data_AF-A0A2X2VIW6-F1
#
_entry.id   AF-A0A2X2VIW6-F1
#
_cell.length_a   1.000
_cell.length_b   1.000
_cell.length_c   1.000
_cell.angle_alpha   90.00
_cell.angle_beta   90.00
_cell.angle_gamma   90.00
#
_symmetry.space_group_name_H-M   'P 1'
#
loop_
_entity.id
_entity.type
_entity.pdbx_description
1 polymer ?
#
loop_
_entity_poly.entity_id
_entity_poly.type
_entity_poly.pdbx_seq_one_letter_code
_entity_poly.pdbx_strand_id
1 'polypeptide(L)'
;MKKVFFFLMMAVSLSAQKTEVVELKQSIKDRKGKTKSITVIDNRLDKEIGNIPYRKESFTLKFANDDLKNYIENWFLSDNKTKGDNDIVLMLEDLKAYNLDPEEKTSKTKIKFKFSSFIKRNNKYYFLNRIQNVITSESNFPKFIASQISHVVAGMIKESYLSVPLGAAMSEEDLTNYEKYITENSPVFGRMELNDGVYKDFRSFYEQKPEPNYVTDKNKKGRVTNIKDTKATLNEEIIGNEQVFGYIENGKAYRSTPAGYLEMIKDDKGFYVIATKAELFPTNNGTGAMVGAIAGGFIGAMIGAAIDSESNRRGKNVDTSGMPNVYLDSLTGNYIFD
;
A
#
# COMPACT_ATOMS: atom_id res chain seq x y z
N MET A 1 -53.67 26.36 4.41
CA MET A 1 -53.21 25.31 5.36
C MET A 1 -52.58 24.09 4.68
N LYS A 2 -53.12 23.54 3.57
CA LYS A 2 -52.53 22.38 2.86
C LYS A 2 -51.09 22.60 2.33
N LYS A 3 -50.74 23.82 1.89
CA LYS A 3 -49.38 24.14 1.39
C LYS A 3 -48.30 24.22 2.48
N VAL A 4 -48.68 24.54 3.72
CA VAL A 4 -47.76 24.60 4.86
C VAL A 4 -47.43 23.20 5.37
N PHE A 5 -48.40 22.28 5.31
CA PHE A 5 -48.20 20.88 5.70
C PHE A 5 -47.24 20.14 4.75
N PHE A 6 -47.26 20.46 3.46
CA PHE A 6 -46.33 19.90 2.47
C PHE A 6 -44.89 20.38 2.69
N PHE A 7 -44.71 21.65 3.06
CA PHE A 7 -43.39 22.22 3.40
C PHE A 7 -42.83 21.64 4.71
N LEU A 8 -43.70 21.39 5.69
CA LEU A 8 -43.32 20.74 6.95
C LEU A 8 -42.93 19.27 6.75
N MET A 9 -43.65 18.51 5.90
CA MET A 9 -43.27 17.13 5.57
C MET A 9 -41.95 17.03 4.79
N MET A 10 -41.63 18.03 3.95
CA MET A 10 -40.36 18.09 3.23
C MET A 10 -39.18 18.43 4.16
N ALA A 11 -39.43 19.18 5.24
CA ALA A 11 -38.44 19.45 6.28
C ALA A 11 -38.14 18.24 7.18
N VAL A 12 -39.11 17.34 7.40
CA VAL A 12 -38.90 16.11 8.19
C VAL A 12 -38.24 14.98 7.36
N SER A 13 -38.29 15.05 6.03
CA SER A 13 -37.61 14.08 5.16
C SER A 13 -36.12 14.38 4.92
N LEU A 14 -35.64 15.56 5.37
CA LEU A 14 -34.22 15.81 5.59
C LEU A 14 -33.80 15.19 6.92
N SER A 15 -33.84 13.85 7.01
CA SER A 15 -33.07 13.15 8.05
C SER A 15 -31.62 13.58 7.89
N ALA A 16 -31.16 14.46 8.78
CA ALA A 16 -29.79 14.94 8.80
C ALA A 16 -28.86 13.75 9.00
N GLN A 17 -28.26 13.29 7.90
CA GLN A 17 -27.24 12.27 7.95
C GLN A 17 -26.10 12.82 8.81
N LYS A 18 -25.74 12.12 9.89
CA LYS A 18 -24.71 12.60 10.79
C LYS A 18 -23.40 12.64 10.03
N THR A 19 -22.60 13.66 10.27
CA THR A 19 -21.31 13.80 9.61
C THR A 19 -20.20 13.52 10.60
N GLU A 20 -19.26 12.66 10.22
CA GLU A 20 -18.01 12.45 10.94
C GLU A 20 -16.86 13.03 10.10
N VAL A 21 -16.01 13.82 10.76
CA VAL A 21 -14.96 14.58 10.08
C VAL A 21 -13.61 13.87 10.22
N VAL A 22 -12.93 13.70 9.10
CA VAL A 22 -11.52 13.27 9.05
C VAL A 22 -10.63 14.45 9.39
N GLU A 23 -10.21 14.51 10.65
CA GLU A 23 -9.29 15.52 11.18
C GLU A 23 -7.83 15.09 11.02
N LEU A 24 -7.04 15.88 10.27
CA LEU A 24 -5.62 15.64 10.04
C LEU A 24 -4.80 16.21 11.18
N LYS A 25 -4.63 15.42 12.26
CA LYS A 25 -4.00 15.86 13.52
C LYS A 25 -2.72 15.11 13.88
N GLN A 26 -2.38 14.03 13.17
CA GLN A 26 -1.14 13.31 13.41
C GLN A 26 0.04 14.20 13.05
N SER A 27 1.18 14.03 13.72
CA SER A 27 2.37 14.76 13.27
C SER A 27 2.88 14.17 11.96
N ILE A 28 3.17 15.03 10.99
CA ILE A 28 3.79 14.75 9.69
C ILE A 28 5.12 15.47 9.52
N LYS A 29 5.79 15.79 10.64
CA LYS A 29 7.08 16.47 10.64
C LYS A 29 8.14 15.69 9.84
N ASP A 30 8.69 16.32 8.82
CA ASP A 30 9.92 15.93 8.13
C ASP A 30 11.10 16.17 9.07
N ARG A 31 11.55 15.10 9.73
CA ARG A 31 12.66 15.18 10.67
C ARG A 31 13.99 15.54 10.02
N LYS A 32 14.15 15.31 8.71
CA LYS A 32 15.36 15.66 7.95
C LYS A 32 15.29 17.08 7.40
N GLY A 33 14.11 17.71 7.40
CA GLY A 33 13.89 19.07 6.90
C GLY A 33 14.30 19.24 5.44
N LYS A 34 14.14 18.21 4.61
CA LYS A 34 14.54 18.23 3.19
C LYS A 34 13.41 18.65 2.26
N THR A 35 12.17 18.60 2.75
CA THR A 35 10.98 18.93 1.98
C THR A 35 10.69 20.41 2.04
N LYS A 36 10.54 21.04 0.88
CA LYS A 36 10.17 22.45 0.71
C LYS A 36 8.66 22.63 0.82
N SER A 37 7.95 21.81 0.07
CA SER A 37 6.50 21.87 -0.07
C SER A 37 5.93 20.48 -0.30
N ILE A 38 4.66 20.34 0.09
CA ILE A 38 3.79 19.27 -0.38
C ILE A 38 2.72 19.94 -1.23
N THR A 39 2.37 19.35 -2.36
CA THR A 39 1.21 19.73 -3.17
C THR A 39 0.31 18.52 -3.35
N VAL A 40 -1.01 18.73 -3.35
CA VAL A 40 -1.97 17.63 -3.50
C VAL A 40 -2.73 17.74 -4.80
N ILE A 41 -2.86 16.59 -5.48
CA ILE A 41 -3.74 16.35 -6.61
C ILE A 41 -4.81 15.36 -6.15
N ASP A 42 -6.05 15.80 -6.01
CA ASP A 42 -7.18 14.88 -5.80
C ASP A 42 -7.64 14.38 -7.17
N ASN A 43 -7.18 13.19 -7.55
CA ASN A 43 -7.47 12.54 -8.84
C ASN A 43 -8.63 11.53 -8.75
N ARG A 44 -9.35 11.47 -7.62
CA ARG A 44 -10.53 10.59 -7.49
C ARG A 44 -11.62 11.01 -8.45
N LEU A 45 -12.25 10.06 -9.12
CA LEU A 45 -13.47 10.33 -9.90
C LEU A 45 -14.64 10.71 -8.99
N ASP A 46 -14.74 10.05 -7.84
CA ASP A 46 -15.76 10.30 -6.83
C ASP A 46 -15.10 10.83 -5.53
N LYS A 47 -15.42 12.08 -5.18
CA LYS A 47 -14.82 12.80 -4.05
C LYS A 47 -15.40 12.40 -2.69
N GLU A 48 -16.55 11.73 -2.65
CA GLU A 48 -17.14 11.27 -1.39
C GLU A 48 -16.27 10.20 -0.75
N ILE A 49 -16.12 10.20 0.57
CA ILE A 49 -15.41 9.12 1.27
C ILE A 49 -16.35 7.93 1.46
N GLY A 50 -17.60 8.18 1.81
CA GLY A 50 -18.63 7.15 1.94
C GLY A 50 -19.44 7.28 3.23
N ASN A 51 -20.40 6.37 3.37
CA ASN A 51 -21.34 6.34 4.48
C ASN A 51 -21.16 5.05 5.28
N ILE A 52 -21.06 5.17 6.60
CA ILE A 52 -20.89 4.03 7.50
C ILE A 52 -22.07 3.92 8.46
N PRO A 53 -22.68 2.73 8.58
CA PRO A 53 -23.74 2.49 9.55
C PRO A 53 -23.15 2.34 10.97
N TYR A 54 -23.71 3.07 11.94
CA TYR A 54 -23.37 2.93 13.35
C TYR A 54 -24.60 3.16 14.23
N ARG A 55 -24.92 2.19 15.10
CA ARG A 55 -26.04 2.26 16.07
C ARG A 55 -27.38 2.72 15.45
N LYS A 56 -27.77 2.12 14.32
CA LYS A 56 -29.00 2.41 13.55
C LYS A 56 -29.03 3.77 12.84
N GLU A 57 -27.91 4.50 12.86
CA GLU A 57 -27.73 5.75 12.14
C GLU A 57 -26.71 5.56 11.02
N SER A 58 -26.74 6.44 10.03
CA SER A 58 -25.72 6.51 8.98
C SER A 58 -24.87 7.75 9.19
N PHE A 59 -23.54 7.56 9.16
CA PHE A 59 -22.57 8.63 9.26
C PHE A 59 -21.87 8.83 7.93
N THR A 60 -21.94 10.04 7.37
CA THR A 60 -21.16 10.45 6.20
C THR A 60 -19.77 10.87 6.65
N LEU A 61 -18.75 10.26 6.05
CA LEU A 61 -17.36 10.63 6.26
C LEU A 61 -16.95 11.72 5.27
N LYS A 62 -16.31 12.78 5.76
CA LYS A 62 -15.72 13.83 4.92
C LYS A 62 -14.47 14.44 5.55
N PHE A 63 -13.60 15.05 4.75
CA PHE A 63 -12.52 15.86 5.29
C PHE A 63 -13.07 17.13 5.96
N ALA A 64 -12.29 17.71 6.87
CA ALA A 64 -12.70 18.93 7.58
C ALA A 64 -12.84 20.15 6.65
N ASN A 65 -12.19 20.11 5.48
CA ASN A 65 -12.24 21.14 4.46
C ASN A 65 -12.40 20.47 3.09
N ASP A 66 -13.33 21.00 2.29
CA ASP A 66 -13.63 20.51 0.94
C ASP A 66 -12.47 20.79 -0.03
N ASP A 67 -11.68 21.84 0.24
CA ASP A 67 -10.40 22.07 -0.43
C ASP A 67 -9.30 21.21 0.23
N LEU A 68 -9.27 19.94 -0.18
CA LEU A 68 -8.32 18.96 0.33
C LEU A 68 -6.86 19.39 0.10
N LYS A 69 -6.60 20.09 -1.00
CA LYS A 69 -5.26 20.59 -1.32
C LYS A 69 -4.82 21.59 -0.27
N ASN A 70 -5.55 22.68 -0.08
CA ASN A 70 -5.20 23.67 0.92
C ASN A 70 -5.18 23.08 2.34
N TYR A 71 -6.05 22.11 2.63
CA TYR A 71 -6.08 21.46 3.94
C TYR A 71 -4.77 20.72 4.28
N ILE A 72 -4.28 19.88 3.36
CA ILE A 72 -3.03 19.13 3.57
C ILE A 72 -1.80 20.05 3.48
N GLU A 73 -1.80 21.02 2.56
CA GLU A 73 -0.69 21.97 2.44
C GLU A 73 -0.52 22.80 3.71
N ASN A 74 -1.62 23.29 4.29
CA ASN A 74 -1.58 24.01 5.57
C ASN A 74 -1.14 23.12 6.74
N TRP A 75 -1.56 21.85 6.77
CA TRP A 75 -1.10 20.89 7.76
C TRP A 75 0.41 20.62 7.66
N PHE A 76 0.95 20.53 6.43
CA PHE A 76 2.40 20.43 6.23
C PHE A 76 3.11 21.67 6.76
N LEU A 77 2.62 22.86 6.43
CA LEU A 77 3.20 24.13 6.88
C LEU A 77 3.17 24.29 8.41
N SER A 78 2.12 23.83 9.09
CA SER A 78 2.04 23.90 10.55
C SER A 78 3.05 22.98 11.24
N ASP A 79 3.29 21.80 10.68
CA ASP A 79 4.18 20.78 11.25
C ASP A 79 5.66 21.00 10.91
N ASN A 80 5.96 21.73 9.82
CA ASN A 80 7.29 21.84 9.24
C ASN A 80 7.76 23.29 9.15
N LYS A 81 8.38 23.76 10.25
CA LYS A 81 8.96 25.10 10.35
C LYS A 81 10.27 25.25 9.55
N THR A 82 11.07 24.19 9.49
CA THR A 82 12.28 24.13 8.66
C THR A 82 11.95 23.44 7.35
N LYS A 83 12.36 24.06 6.25
CA LYS A 83 12.08 23.59 4.89
C LYS A 83 13.38 23.34 4.14
N GLY A 84 13.36 22.34 3.27
CA GLY A 84 14.44 22.06 2.33
C GLY A 84 14.08 22.50 0.92
N ASP A 85 14.53 21.73 -0.07
CA ASP A 85 14.44 22.08 -1.50
C ASP A 85 13.57 21.12 -2.31
N ASN A 86 13.10 20.02 -1.72
CA ASN A 86 12.30 19.02 -2.45
C ASN A 86 10.82 19.43 -2.48
N ASP A 87 10.25 19.58 -3.67
CA ASP A 87 8.81 19.75 -3.86
C ASP A 87 8.15 18.37 -4.05
N ILE A 88 7.39 17.92 -3.04
CA ILE A 88 6.68 16.64 -3.08
C ILE A 88 5.26 16.86 -3.59
N VAL A 89 4.79 15.96 -4.45
CA VAL A 89 3.43 15.95 -4.97
C VAL A 89 2.77 14.66 -4.51
N LEU A 90 1.61 14.78 -3.86
CA LEU A 90 0.77 13.66 -3.43
C LEU A 90 -0.44 13.60 -4.35
N MET A 91 -0.71 12.43 -4.89
CA MET A 91 -1.88 12.15 -5.68
C MET A 91 -2.79 11.21 -4.92
N LEU A 92 -4.01 11.66 -4.62
CA LEU A 92 -5.07 10.83 -4.07
C LEU A 92 -5.90 10.28 -5.23
N GLU A 93 -5.85 8.97 -5.43
CA GLU A 93 -6.47 8.29 -6.58
C GLU A 93 -7.74 7.53 -6.18
N ASP A 94 -7.77 6.96 -4.98
CA ASP A 94 -8.95 6.28 -4.43
C ASP A 94 -9.01 6.48 -2.92
N LEU A 95 -10.22 6.68 -2.39
CA LEU A 95 -10.50 6.72 -0.96
C LEU A 95 -11.99 6.46 -0.74
N LYS A 96 -12.32 5.26 -0.27
CA LYS A 96 -13.69 4.83 0.00
C LYS A 96 -13.79 4.05 1.31
N ALA A 97 -14.77 4.41 2.12
CA ALA A 97 -15.16 3.68 3.31
C ALA A 97 -16.55 3.06 3.08
N TYR A 98 -16.66 1.75 3.24
CA TYR A 98 -17.89 1.01 2.96
C TYR A 98 -18.01 -0.24 3.84
N ASN A 99 -19.22 -0.78 3.93
CA ASN A 99 -19.51 -2.04 4.60
C ASN A 99 -19.87 -3.09 3.54
N LEU A 100 -19.36 -4.32 3.68
CA LEU A 100 -19.70 -5.40 2.73
C LEU A 100 -21.18 -5.78 2.82
N ASP A 101 -21.68 -5.94 4.05
CA ASP A 101 -23.07 -6.31 4.32
C ASP A 101 -23.69 -5.28 5.26
N PRO A 102 -24.22 -4.14 4.77
CA PRO A 102 -24.70 -3.04 5.62
C PRO A 102 -25.81 -3.44 6.60
N GLU A 103 -26.54 -4.53 6.31
CA GLU A 103 -27.63 -5.06 7.12
C GLU A 103 -27.17 -5.98 8.24
N GLU A 104 -25.94 -6.52 8.16
CA GLU A 104 -25.40 -7.40 9.19
C GLU A 104 -24.85 -6.60 10.38
N LYS A 105 -25.28 -6.98 11.60
CA LYS A 105 -24.81 -6.36 12.85
C LYS A 105 -23.29 -6.47 13.07
N THR A 106 -22.65 -7.45 12.41
CA THR A 106 -21.21 -7.78 12.49
C THR A 106 -20.41 -7.27 11.32
N SER A 107 -21.03 -6.57 10.37
CA SER A 107 -20.40 -6.11 9.13
C SER A 107 -19.21 -5.22 9.42
N LYS A 108 -18.00 -5.65 9.04
CA LYS A 108 -16.78 -4.85 9.21
C LYS A 108 -16.73 -3.73 8.17
N THR A 109 -16.40 -2.51 8.59
CA THR A 109 -16.10 -1.41 7.66
C THR A 109 -14.75 -1.64 6.98
N LYS A 110 -14.72 -1.56 5.65
CA LYS A 110 -13.53 -1.54 4.82
C LYS A 110 -13.19 -0.11 4.40
N ILE A 111 -11.91 0.22 4.38
CA ILE A 111 -11.36 1.49 3.87
C ILE A 111 -10.43 1.14 2.71
N LYS A 112 -10.89 1.36 1.49
CA LYS A 112 -10.09 1.24 0.27
C LYS A 112 -9.42 2.57 -0.02
N PHE A 113 -8.14 2.55 -0.37
CA PHE A 113 -7.42 3.76 -0.74
C PHE A 113 -6.29 3.48 -1.71
N LYS A 114 -5.94 4.51 -2.48
CA LYS A 114 -4.78 4.55 -3.36
C LYS A 114 -4.19 5.97 -3.31
N PHE A 115 -2.95 6.06 -2.84
CA PHE A 115 -2.16 7.28 -2.86
C PHE A 115 -0.84 7.04 -3.55
N SER A 116 -0.41 7.99 -4.35
CA SER A 116 0.89 7.98 -5.01
C SER A 116 1.64 9.27 -4.70
N SER A 117 2.96 9.21 -4.65
CA SER A 117 3.78 10.39 -4.45
C SER A 117 4.89 10.51 -5.47
N PHE A 118 5.24 11.76 -5.72
CA PHE A 118 6.22 12.16 -6.70
C PHE A 118 7.07 13.26 -6.11
N ILE A 119 8.28 13.41 -6.64
CA ILE A 119 9.07 14.62 -6.46
C ILE A 119 9.07 15.42 -7.75
N LYS A 120 8.79 16.72 -7.67
CA LYS A 120 8.86 17.64 -8.80
C LYS A 120 10.23 18.31 -8.83
N ARG A 121 10.95 18.16 -9.94
CA ARG A 121 12.25 18.81 -10.18
C ARG A 121 12.33 19.26 -11.64
N ASN A 122 12.72 20.51 -11.87
CA ASN A 122 12.88 21.07 -13.23
C ASN A 122 11.65 20.82 -14.13
N ASN A 123 10.46 21.03 -13.58
CA ASN A 123 9.17 20.79 -14.23
C ASN A 123 8.91 19.34 -14.71
N LYS A 124 9.64 18.37 -14.14
CA LYS A 124 9.41 16.94 -14.33
C LYS A 124 9.03 16.28 -13.01
N TYR A 125 8.28 15.19 -13.11
CA TYR A 125 7.83 14.38 -11.99
C TYR A 125 8.62 13.08 -11.95
N TYR A 126 9.03 12.67 -10.76
CA TYR A 126 9.68 11.39 -10.54
C TYR A 126 8.90 10.64 -9.48
N PHE A 127 8.46 9.43 -9.80
CA PHE A 127 7.68 8.61 -8.87
C PHE A 127 8.52 8.25 -7.64
N LEU A 128 7.95 8.44 -6.46
CA LEU A 128 8.59 8.13 -5.18
C LEU A 128 8.05 6.83 -4.59
N ASN A 129 6.73 6.76 -4.42
CA ASN A 129 6.08 5.60 -3.81
C ASN A 129 4.58 5.58 -4.12
N ARG A 130 3.95 4.43 -3.84
CA ARG A 130 2.51 4.25 -3.84
C ARG A 130 2.10 3.40 -2.65
N ILE A 131 0.95 3.75 -2.07
CA ILE A 131 0.25 2.88 -1.13
C ILE A 131 -1.15 2.64 -1.69
N GLN A 132 -1.44 1.37 -1.97
CA GLN A 132 -2.74 0.90 -2.43
C GLN A 132 -3.15 -0.28 -1.57
N ASN A 133 -4.28 -0.18 -0.86
CA ASN A 133 -4.78 -1.28 -0.05
C ASN A 133 -6.24 -1.12 0.35
N VAL A 134 -6.78 -2.17 0.98
CA VAL A 134 -8.05 -2.18 1.68
C VAL A 134 -7.81 -2.55 3.15
N ILE A 135 -8.05 -1.61 4.06
CA ILE A 135 -8.03 -1.87 5.50
C ILE A 135 -9.40 -2.36 5.92
N THR A 136 -9.48 -3.54 6.53
CA THR A 136 -10.67 -3.97 7.26
C THR A 136 -10.57 -3.48 8.71
N SER A 137 -11.50 -2.64 9.13
CA SER A 137 -11.58 -2.14 10.50
C SER A 137 -12.26 -3.17 11.41
N GLU A 138 -11.68 -3.39 12.59
CA GLU A 138 -12.29 -4.20 13.65
C GLU A 138 -13.40 -3.43 14.40
N SER A 139 -13.56 -2.13 14.13
CA SER A 139 -14.60 -1.29 14.73
C SER A 139 -15.29 -0.43 13.69
N ASN A 140 -16.61 -0.38 13.73
CA ASN A 140 -17.43 0.52 12.89
C ASN A 140 -17.66 1.88 13.54
N PHE A 141 -16.97 2.19 14.64
CA PHE A 141 -17.13 3.48 15.29
C PHE A 141 -16.63 4.61 14.36
N PRO A 142 -17.47 5.59 13.96
CA PRO A 142 -17.12 6.54 12.91
C PRO A 142 -15.82 7.30 13.13
N LYS A 143 -15.61 7.79 14.36
CA LYS A 143 -14.38 8.49 14.73
C LYS A 143 -13.13 7.60 14.63
N PHE A 144 -13.27 6.29 14.86
CA PHE A 144 -12.17 5.35 14.66
C PHE A 144 -11.84 5.20 13.16
N ILE A 145 -12.85 5.05 12.30
CA ILE A 145 -12.68 5.00 10.85
C ILE A 145 -12.04 6.29 10.32
N ALA A 146 -12.55 7.45 10.74
CA ALA A 146 -11.99 8.75 10.38
C ALA A 146 -10.51 8.88 10.80
N SER A 147 -10.19 8.40 11.99
CA SER A 147 -8.80 8.33 12.48
C SER A 147 -7.93 7.43 11.61
N GLN A 148 -8.41 6.25 11.18
CA GLN A 148 -7.66 5.35 10.29
C GLN A 148 -7.33 6.02 8.95
N ILE A 149 -8.29 6.73 8.34
CA ILE A 149 -8.05 7.51 7.11
C ILE A 149 -6.96 8.55 7.34
N SER A 150 -7.06 9.30 8.43
CA SER A 150 -6.06 10.33 8.77
C SER A 150 -4.66 9.74 8.95
N HIS A 151 -4.55 8.56 9.56
CA HIS A 151 -3.29 7.83 9.68
C HIS A 151 -2.74 7.42 8.31
N VAL A 152 -3.56 6.91 7.40
CA VAL A 152 -3.13 6.55 6.03
C VAL A 152 -2.50 7.76 5.32
N VAL A 153 -3.17 8.92 5.39
CA VAL A 153 -2.64 10.16 4.77
C VAL A 153 -1.31 10.56 5.42
N ALA A 154 -1.23 10.53 6.75
CA ALA A 154 0.00 10.86 7.47
C ALA A 154 1.15 9.90 7.13
N GLY A 155 0.86 8.61 7.00
CA GLY A 155 1.80 7.57 6.62
C GLY A 155 2.37 7.82 5.23
N MET A 156 1.50 8.04 4.24
CA MET A 156 1.90 8.35 2.87
C MET A 156 2.84 9.56 2.79
N ILE A 157 2.53 10.63 3.54
CA ILE A 157 3.37 11.82 3.62
C ILE A 157 4.77 11.47 4.14
N LYS A 158 4.83 10.72 5.25
CA LYS A 158 6.11 10.33 5.87
C LYS A 158 6.95 9.42 4.98
N GLU A 159 6.33 8.47 4.29
CA GLU A 159 7.03 7.62 3.31
C GLU A 159 7.68 8.46 2.22
N SER A 160 6.94 9.46 1.72
CA SER A 160 7.40 10.32 0.63
C SER A 160 8.69 11.08 0.99
N TYR A 161 8.94 11.38 2.27
CA TYR A 161 10.20 12.00 2.72
C TYR A 161 11.40 11.05 2.64
N LEU A 162 11.16 9.75 2.72
CA LEU A 162 12.19 8.71 2.80
C LEU A 162 12.43 8.03 1.45
N SER A 163 11.45 8.05 0.57
CA SER A 163 11.49 7.40 -0.73
C SER A 163 12.54 7.98 -1.68
N VAL A 164 13.10 7.08 -2.50
CA VAL A 164 14.02 7.43 -3.58
C VAL A 164 13.26 7.32 -4.91
N PRO A 165 13.43 8.29 -5.84
CA PRO A 165 12.81 8.25 -7.15
C PRO A 165 13.02 6.93 -7.93
N LEU A 166 11.95 6.27 -8.35
CA LEU A 166 11.97 5.07 -9.19
C LEU A 166 11.48 5.40 -10.61
N GLY A 167 12.10 4.79 -11.61
CA GLY A 167 11.72 4.97 -13.01
C GLY A 167 12.22 6.28 -13.63
N ALA A 168 11.73 6.56 -14.84
CA ALA A 168 12.11 7.72 -15.63
C ALA A 168 11.37 9.00 -15.21
N ALA A 169 11.92 10.14 -15.63
CA ALA A 169 11.31 11.44 -15.41
C ALA A 169 10.08 11.63 -16.32
N MET A 170 8.95 12.04 -15.76
CA MET A 170 7.68 12.22 -16.46
C MET A 170 7.35 13.69 -16.65
N SER A 171 6.62 14.00 -17.73
CA SER A 171 5.97 15.30 -17.90
C SER A 171 4.72 15.41 -17.02
N GLU A 172 4.10 16.58 -16.98
CA GLU A 172 2.81 16.77 -16.30
C GLU A 172 1.67 16.02 -17.01
N GLU A 173 1.73 15.91 -18.34
CA GLU A 173 0.73 15.22 -19.15
C GLU A 173 0.73 13.70 -18.85
N ASP A 174 1.94 13.13 -18.71
CA ASP A 174 2.14 11.71 -18.38
C ASP A 174 1.67 11.37 -16.96
N LEU A 175 1.57 12.36 -16.07
CA LEU A 175 1.28 12.14 -14.65
C LEU A 175 -0.09 11.50 -14.43
N THR A 176 -1.06 11.75 -15.31
CA THR A 176 -2.40 11.13 -15.24
C THR A 176 -2.38 9.63 -15.54
N ASN A 177 -1.38 9.15 -16.28
CA ASN A 177 -1.20 7.75 -16.64
C ASN A 177 0.20 7.24 -16.27
N TYR A 178 0.72 7.74 -15.14
CA TYR A 178 2.10 7.52 -14.71
C TYR A 178 2.45 6.03 -14.58
N GLU A 179 1.51 5.20 -14.13
CA GLU A 179 1.75 3.76 -13.95
C GLU A 179 2.06 3.08 -15.28
N LYS A 180 1.27 3.34 -16.31
CA LYS A 180 1.53 2.84 -17.66
C LYS A 180 2.87 3.35 -18.17
N TYR A 181 3.13 4.66 -18.05
CA TYR A 181 4.39 5.25 -18.47
C TYR A 181 5.60 4.58 -17.81
N ILE A 182 5.58 4.43 -16.48
CA ILE A 182 6.71 3.86 -15.73
C ILE A 182 6.88 2.37 -16.02
N THR A 183 5.79 1.61 -16.17
CA THR A 183 5.85 0.17 -16.43
C THR A 183 6.32 -0.14 -17.85
N GLU A 184 5.81 0.56 -18.87
CA GLU A 184 6.25 0.37 -20.26
C GLU A 184 7.74 0.72 -20.46
N ASN A 185 8.25 1.69 -19.69
CA ASN A 185 9.66 2.08 -19.70
C ASN A 185 10.54 1.28 -18.73
N SER A 186 9.99 0.26 -18.06
CA SER A 186 10.72 -0.56 -17.09
C SER A 186 11.45 -1.73 -17.76
N PRO A 187 12.69 -2.06 -17.35
CA PRO A 187 13.36 -3.28 -17.77
C PRO A 187 12.58 -4.56 -17.45
N VAL A 188 11.91 -4.66 -16.29
CA VAL A 188 11.25 -5.91 -15.87
C VAL A 188 9.87 -6.13 -16.53
N PHE A 189 9.17 -5.05 -16.84
CA PHE A 189 7.85 -5.12 -17.46
C PHE A 189 7.91 -5.01 -18.98
N GLY A 190 8.83 -4.20 -19.53
CA GLY A 190 8.98 -3.94 -20.96
C GLY A 190 9.96 -4.83 -21.72
N ARG A 191 10.82 -5.63 -21.06
CA ARG A 191 11.71 -6.60 -21.75
C ARG A 191 11.14 -8.02 -21.79
N MET A 192 11.59 -8.78 -22.79
CA MET A 192 11.25 -10.20 -22.95
C MET A 192 12.06 -11.13 -22.05
N GLU A 193 13.30 -10.77 -21.69
CA GLU A 193 14.21 -11.61 -20.92
C GLU A 193 14.61 -10.95 -19.60
N LEU A 194 14.58 -11.74 -18.53
CA LEU A 194 14.93 -11.33 -17.17
C LEU A 194 16.37 -11.75 -16.86
N ASN A 195 17.09 -10.92 -16.09
CA ASN A 195 18.44 -11.22 -15.67
C ASN A 195 18.42 -12.21 -14.49
N ASP A 196 19.08 -13.35 -14.65
CA ASP A 196 19.25 -14.32 -13.57
C ASP A 196 20.07 -13.75 -12.40
N GLY A 197 19.73 -14.16 -11.18
CA GLY A 197 20.42 -13.78 -9.96
C GLY A 197 19.50 -13.46 -8.79
N VAL A 198 20.09 -13.08 -7.66
CA VAL A 198 19.37 -12.75 -6.42
C VAL A 198 19.09 -11.25 -6.36
N TYR A 199 17.92 -10.87 -5.88
CA TYR A 199 17.48 -9.50 -5.73
C TYR A 199 17.11 -9.22 -4.28
N LYS A 200 17.82 -8.31 -3.61
CA LYS A 200 17.57 -8.00 -2.19
C LYS A 200 16.35 -7.13 -1.96
N ASP A 201 15.98 -6.30 -2.93
CA ASP A 201 14.84 -5.40 -2.83
C ASP A 201 14.09 -5.30 -4.16
N PHE A 202 12.92 -4.68 -4.14
CA PHE A 202 12.11 -4.51 -5.33
C PHE A 202 12.76 -3.57 -6.36
N ARG A 203 13.56 -2.59 -5.93
CA ARG A 203 14.22 -1.66 -6.86
C ARG A 203 15.24 -2.40 -7.71
N SER A 204 16.08 -3.24 -7.11
CA SER A 204 17.08 -4.02 -7.86
C SER A 204 16.39 -4.99 -8.83
N PHE A 205 15.27 -5.59 -8.42
CA PHE A 205 14.42 -6.39 -9.31
C PHE A 205 13.83 -5.57 -10.46
N TYR A 206 13.23 -4.42 -10.17
CA TYR A 206 12.64 -3.52 -11.17
C TYR A 206 13.70 -3.03 -12.19
N GLU A 207 14.89 -2.69 -11.72
CA GLU A 207 16.01 -2.23 -12.55
C GLU A 207 16.77 -3.38 -13.24
N GLN A 208 16.42 -4.65 -12.96
CA GLN A 208 17.08 -5.85 -13.46
C GLN A 208 18.59 -5.88 -13.14
N LYS A 209 18.95 -5.50 -11.91
CA LYS A 209 20.31 -5.48 -11.37
C LYS A 209 20.44 -6.48 -10.22
N PRO A 210 20.69 -7.78 -10.49
CA PRO A 210 20.88 -8.76 -9.44
C PRO A 210 22.14 -8.45 -8.62
N GLU A 211 22.13 -8.87 -7.35
CA GLU A 211 23.21 -8.66 -6.41
C GLU A 211 24.34 -9.67 -6.66
N PRO A 212 25.56 -9.21 -7.00
CA PRO A 212 26.61 -10.07 -7.56
C PRO A 212 27.20 -11.08 -6.57
N ASN A 213 27.08 -10.83 -5.26
CA ASN A 213 27.69 -11.69 -4.23
C ASN A 213 26.71 -12.72 -3.65
N TYR A 214 25.47 -12.78 -4.15
CA TYR A 214 24.44 -13.66 -3.61
C TYR A 214 24.07 -14.75 -4.59
N VAL A 215 24.01 -15.98 -4.09
CA VAL A 215 23.75 -17.17 -4.91
C VAL A 215 22.64 -18.03 -4.31
N THR A 216 21.94 -18.79 -5.14
CA THR A 216 20.93 -19.74 -4.69
C THR A 216 21.59 -21.03 -4.20
N ASP A 217 21.15 -21.52 -3.05
CA ASP A 217 21.57 -22.80 -2.47
C ASP A 217 20.47 -23.83 -2.68
N LYS A 218 20.81 -24.97 -3.29
CA LYS A 218 19.83 -25.98 -3.71
C LYS A 218 19.97 -27.27 -2.92
N ASN A 219 18.84 -27.90 -2.64
CA ASN A 219 18.85 -29.27 -2.14
C ASN A 219 19.18 -30.28 -3.25
N LYS A 220 19.36 -31.56 -2.87
CA LYS A 220 19.64 -32.68 -3.80
C LYS A 220 18.63 -32.88 -4.94
N LYS A 221 17.46 -32.22 -4.86
CA LYS A 221 16.39 -32.27 -5.87
C LYS A 221 16.37 -31.03 -6.76
N GLY A 222 17.40 -30.17 -6.68
CA GLY A 222 17.53 -28.96 -7.48
C GLY A 222 16.61 -27.82 -7.05
N ARG A 223 15.96 -27.90 -5.87
CA ARG A 223 15.10 -26.81 -5.37
C ARG A 223 15.91 -25.85 -4.52
N VAL A 224 15.77 -24.56 -4.77
CA VAL A 224 16.36 -23.51 -3.93
C VAL A 224 15.75 -23.59 -2.53
N THR A 225 16.62 -23.73 -1.54
CA THR A 225 16.25 -23.79 -0.12
C THR A 225 16.71 -22.56 0.62
N ASN A 226 17.85 -21.97 0.23
CA ASN A 226 18.41 -20.79 0.87
C ASN A 226 19.05 -19.87 -0.18
N ILE A 227 19.40 -18.67 0.26
CA ILE A 227 20.30 -17.78 -0.46
C ILE A 227 21.56 -17.59 0.39
N LYS A 228 22.70 -17.59 -0.28
CA LYS A 228 24.01 -17.49 0.34
C LYS A 228 24.73 -16.20 -0.05
N ASP A 229 25.34 -15.53 0.92
CA ASP A 229 26.30 -14.45 0.71
C ASP A 229 27.71 -15.05 0.60
N THR A 230 28.27 -14.97 -0.60
CA THR A 230 29.60 -15.53 -0.92
C THR A 230 30.77 -14.79 -0.26
N LYS A 231 30.51 -13.65 0.40
CA LYS A 231 31.52 -12.86 1.11
C LYS A 231 31.38 -12.90 2.63
N ALA A 232 30.33 -13.54 3.16
CA ALA A 232 30.11 -13.61 4.60
C ALA A 232 31.14 -14.51 5.29
N THR A 233 31.39 -14.23 6.57
CA THR A 233 32.21 -15.08 7.43
C THR A 233 31.51 -16.41 7.74
N LEU A 234 32.29 -17.42 8.12
CA LEU A 234 31.78 -18.75 8.48
C LEU A 234 30.63 -18.62 9.51
N ASN A 235 29.48 -19.23 9.22
CA ASN A 235 28.19 -19.17 9.97
C ASN A 235 27.24 -18.00 9.66
N GLU A 236 27.61 -17.04 8.82
CA GLU A 236 26.73 -15.95 8.34
C GLU A 236 26.42 -16.05 6.84
N GLU A 237 26.80 -17.17 6.21
CA GLU A 237 26.65 -17.39 4.78
C GLU A 237 25.18 -17.42 4.36
N ILE A 238 24.28 -17.96 5.18
CA ILE A 238 22.85 -18.05 4.84
C ILE A 238 22.14 -16.78 5.30
N ILE A 239 21.53 -16.07 4.35
CA ILE A 239 20.68 -14.92 4.65
C ILE A 239 19.22 -15.33 4.83
N GLY A 240 18.54 -14.66 5.76
CA GLY A 240 17.12 -14.87 6.00
C GLY A 240 16.26 -14.42 4.81
N ASN A 241 15.12 -15.11 4.61
CA ASN A 241 14.19 -14.81 3.53
C ASN A 241 13.67 -13.36 3.60
N GLU A 242 13.56 -12.78 4.80
CA GLU A 242 13.13 -11.40 5.05
C GLU A 242 14.10 -10.33 4.50
N GLN A 243 15.33 -10.71 4.21
CA GLN A 243 16.38 -9.81 3.70
C GLN A 243 16.48 -9.82 2.17
N VAL A 244 15.62 -10.59 1.51
CA VAL A 244 15.65 -10.79 0.07
C VAL A 244 14.28 -10.53 -0.52
N PHE A 245 14.25 -9.84 -1.66
CA PHE A 245 13.03 -9.73 -2.44
C PHE A 245 12.71 -11.05 -3.14
N GLY A 246 13.67 -11.60 -3.87
CA GLY A 246 13.51 -12.85 -4.59
C GLY A 246 14.76 -13.24 -5.37
N TYR A 247 14.61 -14.19 -6.28
CA TYR A 247 15.64 -14.53 -7.25
C TYR A 247 15.01 -14.82 -8.61
N ILE A 248 15.83 -14.76 -9.66
CA ILE A 248 15.47 -15.19 -11.01
C ILE A 248 16.44 -16.30 -11.40
N GLU A 249 15.90 -17.40 -11.91
CA GLU A 249 16.68 -18.54 -12.39
C GLU A 249 16.07 -19.09 -13.67
N ASN A 250 16.88 -19.18 -14.73
CA ASN A 250 16.45 -19.55 -16.08
C ASN A 250 15.27 -18.71 -16.56
N GLY A 251 15.31 -17.40 -16.30
CA GLY A 251 14.25 -16.45 -16.66
C GLY A 251 12.96 -16.58 -15.84
N LYS A 252 12.89 -17.49 -14.86
CA LYS A 252 11.74 -17.63 -13.95
C LYS A 252 12.00 -16.88 -12.66
N ALA A 253 11.07 -16.01 -12.29
CA ALA A 253 11.21 -15.18 -11.10
C ALA A 253 10.51 -15.83 -9.90
N TYR A 254 11.11 -15.72 -8.72
CA TYR A 254 10.62 -16.31 -7.48
C TYR A 254 10.64 -15.27 -6.36
N ARG A 255 9.52 -15.10 -5.67
CA ARG A 255 9.35 -14.20 -4.53
C ARG A 255 9.76 -14.91 -3.24
N SER A 256 10.61 -14.27 -2.45
CA SER A 256 10.90 -14.69 -1.09
C SER A 256 9.69 -14.42 -0.17
N THR A 257 9.27 -15.43 0.58
CA THR A 257 8.16 -15.36 1.53
C THR A 257 8.52 -16.09 2.84
N PRO A 258 7.76 -15.87 3.93
CA PRO A 258 7.91 -16.64 5.16
C PRO A 258 7.74 -18.16 4.94
N ALA A 259 6.91 -18.55 3.96
CA ALA A 259 6.67 -19.95 3.60
C ALA A 259 7.72 -20.55 2.65
N GLY A 260 8.71 -19.77 2.19
CA GLY A 260 9.72 -20.15 1.21
C GLY A 260 9.67 -19.31 -0.07
N TYR A 261 10.16 -19.86 -1.18
CA TYR A 261 10.19 -19.17 -2.46
C TYR A 261 9.00 -19.57 -3.33
N LEU A 262 8.17 -18.59 -3.72
CA LEU A 262 7.00 -18.81 -4.58
C LEU A 262 7.30 -18.30 -6.00
N GLU A 263 6.96 -19.08 -7.02
CA GLU A 263 7.10 -18.63 -8.42
C GLU A 263 6.19 -17.41 -8.66
N MET A 264 6.75 -16.39 -9.28
CA MET A 264 6.02 -15.21 -9.75
C MET A 264 5.60 -15.45 -11.19
N ILE A 265 4.30 -15.46 -11.43
CA ILE A 265 3.71 -15.63 -12.76
C ILE A 265 3.39 -14.24 -13.30
N LYS A 266 3.72 -13.99 -14.58
CA LYS A 266 3.43 -12.71 -15.25
C LYS A 266 2.26 -12.88 -16.21
N ASP A 267 1.28 -11.99 -16.12
CA ASP A 267 0.20 -11.83 -17.09
C ASP A 267 0.07 -10.35 -17.52
N ASP A 268 -1.08 -10.00 -18.10
CA ASP A 268 -1.41 -8.65 -18.56
C ASP A 268 -1.56 -7.62 -17.43
N LYS A 269 -1.84 -8.06 -16.20
CA LYS A 269 -1.97 -7.20 -15.01
C LYS A 269 -0.66 -7.04 -14.25
N GLY A 270 0.31 -7.92 -14.48
CA GLY A 270 1.65 -7.85 -13.90
C GLY A 270 2.10 -9.18 -13.31
N PHE A 271 2.95 -9.12 -12.29
CA PHE A 271 3.39 -10.32 -11.58
C PHE A 271 2.41 -10.66 -10.46
N TYR A 272 2.17 -11.94 -10.23
CA TYR A 272 1.42 -12.44 -9.08
C TYR A 272 2.03 -13.72 -8.53
N VAL A 273 1.66 -14.06 -7.30
CA VAL A 273 1.95 -15.35 -6.66
C VAL A 273 0.64 -16.04 -6.30
N ILE A 274 0.63 -17.38 -6.34
CA ILE A 274 -0.52 -18.17 -5.88
C ILE A 274 -0.29 -18.49 -4.40
N ALA A 275 -0.96 -17.74 -3.52
CA ALA A 275 -0.76 -17.84 -2.07
C ALA A 275 -1.97 -17.35 -1.29
N THR A 276 -2.14 -17.87 -0.08
CA THR A 276 -3.09 -17.29 0.89
C THR A 276 -2.46 -16.10 1.63
N LYS A 277 -3.31 -15.21 2.18
CA LYS A 277 -2.83 -14.10 3.01
C LYS A 277 -2.02 -14.57 4.23
N ALA A 278 -2.38 -15.71 4.82
CA ALA A 278 -1.68 -16.29 5.96
C ALA A 278 -0.27 -16.82 5.61
N GLU A 279 -0.07 -17.31 4.38
CA GLU A 279 1.27 -17.72 3.90
C GLU A 279 2.19 -16.52 3.68
N LEU A 280 1.64 -15.41 3.20
CA LEU A 280 2.39 -14.18 2.94
C LEU A 280 2.64 -13.37 4.22
N PHE A 281 1.74 -13.49 5.20
CA PHE A 281 1.77 -12.76 6.47
C PHE A 281 1.34 -13.67 7.64
N PRO A 282 2.23 -14.56 8.11
CA PRO A 282 1.91 -15.46 9.20
C PRO A 282 1.72 -14.69 10.52
N THR A 283 0.65 -15.00 11.25
CA THR A 283 0.41 -14.43 12.58
C THR A 283 1.35 -15.07 13.60
N ASN A 284 2.12 -14.26 14.34
CA ASN A 284 2.84 -14.75 15.51
C ASN A 284 1.88 -14.82 16.70
N ASN A 285 1.84 -15.97 17.40
CA ASN A 285 0.97 -16.28 18.55
C ASN A 285 1.32 -15.50 19.85
N GLY A 286 1.62 -14.21 19.75
CA GLY A 286 1.97 -13.38 20.90
C GLY A 286 1.31 -12.02 20.80
N THR A 287 0.28 -11.80 21.64
CA THR A 287 -0.41 -10.53 21.90
C THR A 287 -1.12 -9.91 20.68
N GLY A 288 -2.41 -9.59 20.86
CA GLY A 288 -3.23 -8.76 19.96
C GLY A 288 -2.74 -7.31 19.89
N ALA A 289 -1.49 -7.15 19.48
CA ALA A 289 -0.79 -5.90 19.35
C ALA A 289 -0.91 -5.46 17.88
N MET A 290 -2.02 -4.79 17.56
CA MET A 290 -2.10 -3.88 16.41
C MET A 290 -1.13 -2.72 16.69
N VAL A 291 0.17 -2.98 16.55
CA VAL A 291 1.22 -2.00 16.81
C VAL A 291 1.64 -1.40 15.48
N GLY A 292 1.11 -0.20 15.22
CA GLY A 292 1.97 0.92 14.92
C GLY A 292 2.74 0.92 13.59
N ALA A 293 2.34 0.16 12.58
CA ALA A 293 2.97 0.29 11.27
C ALA A 293 2.67 1.66 10.59
N ILE A 294 1.66 2.44 11.03
CA ILE A 294 1.35 3.75 10.39
C ILE A 294 2.30 4.88 10.86
N ALA A 295 3.32 4.58 11.66
CA ALA A 295 4.28 5.56 12.17
C ALA A 295 5.70 5.37 11.59
N GLY A 296 5.84 5.46 10.26
CA GLY A 296 7.11 5.77 9.58
C GLY A 296 7.84 4.59 8.96
N GLY A 297 7.31 4.06 7.86
CA GLY A 297 7.95 3.07 7.00
C GLY A 297 7.03 1.89 6.68
N PHE A 298 5.89 2.09 6.03
CA PHE A 298 5.00 0.95 5.73
C PHE A 298 5.51 0.11 4.55
N ILE A 299 6.16 -1.01 4.87
CA ILE A 299 5.96 -2.30 4.18
C ILE A 299 5.43 -3.26 5.25
N GLY A 300 4.19 -3.71 5.12
CA GLY A 300 3.66 -4.78 5.98
C GLY A 300 2.21 -4.61 6.38
N ALA A 301 1.30 -4.95 5.47
CA ALA A 301 -0.14 -5.21 5.65
C ALA A 301 -0.72 -4.94 7.06
N MET A 302 -1.66 -3.99 7.15
CA MET A 302 -2.62 -4.03 8.27
C MET A 302 -3.47 -5.29 8.11
N ILE A 303 -3.39 -6.20 9.07
CA ILE A 303 -4.18 -7.44 9.09
C ILE A 303 -4.95 -7.50 10.41
N GLY A 304 -6.28 -7.53 10.32
CA GLY A 304 -7.16 -7.93 11.41
C GLY A 304 -7.00 -9.41 11.71
N ALA A 305 -6.95 -9.75 12.99
CA ALA A 305 -6.74 -11.12 13.45
C ALA A 305 -7.94 -12.03 13.15
N ALA A 306 -7.66 -13.22 12.60
CA ALA A 306 -8.21 -14.52 13.03
C ALA A 306 -7.99 -15.58 11.93
N ILE A 307 -6.90 -16.36 12.00
CA ILE A 307 -6.85 -17.78 11.55
C ILE A 307 -5.77 -18.48 12.40
N ASP A 308 -6.08 -19.66 12.94
CA ASP A 308 -5.16 -20.52 13.69
C ASP A 308 -3.89 -20.84 12.90
N SER A 309 -2.73 -20.62 13.52
CA SER A 309 -1.42 -20.85 12.93
C SER A 309 -0.80 -22.15 13.44
N GLU A 310 -0.96 -23.23 12.68
CA GLU A 310 -0.13 -24.42 12.80
C GLU A 310 0.27 -24.90 11.40
N SER A 311 1.58 -24.89 11.11
CA SER A 311 2.27 -25.44 9.91
C SER A 311 2.59 -24.55 8.68
N ASN A 312 3.31 -23.42 8.85
CA ASN A 312 3.68 -22.51 7.74
C ASN A 312 4.87 -22.94 6.84
N ARG A 313 4.99 -24.21 6.46
CA ARG A 313 5.84 -24.61 5.32
C ARG A 313 5.00 -25.35 4.31
N ARG A 314 4.88 -24.78 3.10
CA ARG A 314 4.09 -25.36 2.00
C ARG A 314 4.59 -26.78 1.72
N GLY A 315 3.74 -27.77 2.04
CA GLY A 315 3.99 -29.17 1.78
C GLY A 315 4.10 -29.46 0.28
N LYS A 316 4.79 -30.56 -0.07
CA LYS A 316 5.13 -30.93 -1.46
C LYS A 316 3.92 -31.13 -2.39
N ASN A 317 2.72 -31.35 -1.83
CA ASN A 317 1.49 -31.70 -2.54
C ASN A 317 0.32 -30.79 -2.14
N VAL A 318 0.59 -29.54 -1.76
CA VAL A 318 -0.48 -28.59 -1.46
C VAL A 318 -1.24 -28.32 -2.75
N ASP A 319 -2.51 -28.70 -2.78
CA ASP A 319 -3.42 -28.35 -3.86
C ASP A 319 -3.62 -26.84 -3.85
N THR A 320 -3.26 -26.22 -4.98
CA THR A 320 -3.26 -24.77 -5.16
C THR A 320 -4.47 -24.30 -5.95
N SER A 321 -5.33 -25.23 -6.41
CA SER A 321 -6.47 -24.94 -7.28
C SER A 321 -7.52 -24.04 -6.61
N GLY A 322 -7.59 -24.03 -5.28
CA GLY A 322 -8.45 -23.15 -4.49
C GLY A 322 -7.78 -21.89 -3.94
N MET A 323 -6.50 -21.65 -4.24
CA MET A 323 -5.76 -20.50 -3.71
C MET A 323 -5.90 -19.28 -4.61
N PRO A 324 -5.98 -18.06 -4.05
CA PRO A 324 -6.10 -16.84 -4.84
C PRO A 324 -4.77 -16.44 -5.49
N ASN A 325 -4.88 -15.72 -6.60
CA ASN A 325 -3.77 -14.97 -7.19
C ASN A 325 -3.60 -13.66 -6.41
N VAL A 326 -2.43 -13.46 -5.81
CA VAL A 326 -2.07 -12.22 -5.12
C VAL A 326 -1.09 -11.46 -6.00
N TYR A 327 -1.56 -10.36 -6.59
CA TYR A 327 -0.75 -9.54 -7.48
C TYR A 327 0.27 -8.71 -6.72
N LEU A 328 1.38 -8.44 -7.38
CA LEU A 328 2.39 -7.48 -6.96
C LEU A 328 2.12 -6.16 -7.65
N ASP A 329 2.12 -5.11 -6.85
CA ASP A 329 2.14 -3.74 -7.32
C ASP A 329 3.37 -3.51 -8.19
N SER A 330 3.14 -3.08 -9.43
CA SER A 330 4.17 -2.95 -10.47
C SER A 330 5.21 -1.86 -10.17
N LEU A 331 4.94 -0.98 -9.21
CA LEU A 331 5.80 0.16 -8.87
C LEU A 331 6.44 0.05 -7.49
N THR A 332 5.96 -0.87 -6.65
CA THR A 332 6.45 -1.01 -5.27
C THR A 332 6.80 -2.44 -4.88
N GLY A 333 6.33 -3.45 -5.63
CA GLY A 333 6.52 -4.87 -5.30
C GLY A 333 5.71 -5.34 -4.10
N ASN A 334 4.78 -4.51 -3.61
CA ASN A 334 3.88 -4.83 -2.50
C ASN A 334 2.73 -5.73 -2.98
N TYR A 335 2.23 -6.59 -2.10
CA TYR A 335 1.04 -7.41 -2.40
C TYR A 335 -0.22 -6.54 -2.45
N ILE A 336 -1.01 -6.73 -3.50
CA ILE A 336 -2.35 -6.15 -3.66
C ILE A 336 -3.36 -7.22 -3.26
N PHE A 337 -4.17 -6.90 -2.25
CA PHE A 337 -5.28 -7.73 -1.80
C PHE A 337 -6.60 -7.05 -2.18
N ASP A 338 -7.48 -7.82 -2.83
CA ASP A 338 -8.83 -7.40 -3.21
C ASP A 338 -9.89 -7.80 -2.15
#